data_AF-A0A7C6MEI1-F1
#
_entry.id   AF-A0A7C6MEI1-F1
#
_cell.length_a   1.000
_cell.length_b   1.000
_cell.length_c   1.000
_cell.angle_alpha   90.00
_cell.angle_beta   90.00
_cell.angle_gamma   90.00
#
_symmetry.space_group_name_H-M   'P 1'
#
loop_
_entity.id
_entity.type
_entity.pdbx_description
1 polymer ?
#
loop_
_entity_poly.entity_id
_entity_poly.type
_entity_poly.pdbx_seq_one_letter_code
_entity_poly.pdbx_strand_id
1 'polypeptide(L)'
;MKKRPKFFCEHCGTEVRQNSRVCTHCGRFFASVKCPNCGFTGDSHAFKDGCPTCGYAFPKDGENGSAPQKNKKKRKPNETDPLPWWIYVVSLGLLALVVALIIMNG
;
A
#
# COMPACT_ATOMS: atom_id res chain seq x y z
N MET A 1 17.57 11.55 -24.24
CA MET A 1 16.22 10.95 -24.33
C MET A 1 15.66 10.77 -22.93
N LYS A 2 14.55 11.41 -22.56
CA LYS A 2 13.97 11.29 -21.20
C LYS A 2 13.15 10.00 -21.12
N LYS A 3 13.63 8.96 -20.42
CA LYS A 3 12.87 7.73 -20.18
C LYS A 3 11.76 8.01 -19.16
N ARG A 4 10.50 7.75 -19.50
CA ARG A 4 9.38 7.88 -18.56
C ARG A 4 9.28 6.59 -17.72
N PRO A 5 9.08 6.67 -16.40
CA PRO A 5 8.85 5.49 -15.58
C PRO A 5 7.60 4.74 -16.04
N LYS A 6 7.71 3.42 -16.16
CA LYS A 6 6.59 2.51 -16.42
C LYS A 6 6.14 1.89 -15.10
N PHE A 7 4.83 1.75 -14.93
CA PHE A 7 4.22 1.19 -13.73
C PHE A 7 3.58 -0.15 -14.09
N PHE A 8 3.73 -1.16 -13.23
CA PHE A 8 3.23 -2.51 -13.50
C PHE A 8 2.35 -3.01 -12.36
N CYS A 9 1.33 -3.79 -12.71
CA CYS A 9 0.46 -4.45 -11.76
C CYS A 9 1.20 -5.54 -10.99
N GLU A 10 1.16 -5.53 -9.65
CA GLU A 10 1.76 -6.61 -8.86
C GLU A 10 1.02 -7.95 -9.02
N HIS A 11 -0.28 -7.93 -9.30
CA HIS A 11 -1.09 -9.14 -9.39
C HIS A 11 -1.04 -9.82 -10.77
N CYS A 12 -0.97 -9.05 -11.87
CA CYS A 12 -1.03 -9.59 -13.23
C CYS A 12 0.12 -9.15 -14.15
N GLY A 13 1.01 -8.25 -13.69
CA GLY A 13 2.15 -7.80 -14.47
C GLY A 13 1.82 -6.80 -15.60
N THR A 14 0.55 -6.45 -15.84
CA THR A 14 0.18 -5.48 -16.88
C THR A 14 0.74 -4.09 -16.60
N GLU A 15 1.21 -3.40 -17.64
CA GLU A 15 1.60 -1.98 -17.58
C GLU A 15 0.37 -1.10 -17.31
N VAL A 16 0.45 -0.23 -16.31
CA VAL A 16 -0.64 0.64 -15.85
C VAL A 16 -0.18 2.10 -15.79
N ARG A 17 -1.13 3.03 -15.72
CA ARG A 17 -0.81 4.47 -15.64
C ARG A 17 -0.32 4.80 -14.24
N GLN A 18 0.57 5.79 -14.12
CA GLN A 18 1.09 6.25 -12.82
C GLN A 18 0.00 6.60 -11.80
N ASN A 19 -1.13 7.16 -12.27
CA ASN A 19 -2.23 7.63 -11.44
C ASN A 19 -3.43 6.67 -11.42
N SER A 20 -3.35 5.47 -12.02
CA SER A 20 -4.46 4.52 -11.97
C SER A 20 -4.55 3.87 -10.60
N ARG A 21 -5.69 4.07 -9.91
CA ARG A 21 -5.99 3.40 -8.63
C ARG A 21 -6.45 1.96 -8.80
N VAL A 22 -6.78 1.55 -10.03
CA VAL A 22 -7.33 0.24 -10.36
C VAL A 22 -6.65 -0.28 -11.62
N CYS A 23 -6.36 -1.58 -11.64
CA CYS A 23 -5.91 -2.27 -12.84
C CYS A 23 -7.03 -2.36 -13.87
N THR A 24 -6.79 -1.81 -15.06
CA THR A 24 -7.70 -1.99 -16.20
C THR A 24 -7.76 -3.42 -16.70
N HIS A 25 -6.80 -4.27 -16.31
CA HIS A 25 -6.72 -5.66 -16.75
C HIS A 25 -7.33 -6.65 -15.75
N CYS A 26 -6.96 -6.56 -14.46
CA CYS A 26 -7.42 -7.51 -13.43
C CYS A 26 -8.42 -6.91 -12.44
N GLY A 27 -8.77 -5.62 -12.55
CA GLY A 27 -9.76 -4.96 -11.70
C GLY A 27 -9.36 -4.74 -10.25
N ARG A 28 -8.15 -5.15 -9.82
CA ARG A 28 -7.68 -4.92 -8.44
C ARG A 28 -7.27 -3.48 -8.20
N PHE A 29 -7.53 -3.04 -6.98
CA PHE A 29 -7.05 -1.77 -6.47
C PHE A 29 -5.52 -1.81 -6.27
N PHE A 30 -4.82 -0.86 -6.86
CA PHE A 30 -3.40 -0.65 -6.61
C PHE A 30 -3.22 0.20 -5.38
N ALA A 31 -2.90 -0.41 -4.26
CA ALA A 31 -2.35 0.32 -3.13
C ALA A 31 -0.88 0.70 -3.39
N SER A 32 -0.17 -0.02 -4.28
CA SER A 32 1.29 0.04 -4.31
C SER A 32 1.90 -0.14 -5.70
N VAL A 33 2.99 0.59 -5.94
CA VAL A 33 3.92 0.51 -7.07
C VAL A 33 5.18 -0.20 -6.61
N LYS A 34 5.70 -1.15 -7.41
CA LYS A 34 6.96 -1.87 -7.14
C LYS A 34 8.09 -1.41 -8.07
N CYS A 35 9.25 -1.10 -7.50
CA CYS A 35 10.47 -0.76 -8.23
C CYS A 35 11.07 -2.01 -8.90
N PRO A 36 11.33 -2.02 -10.22
CA PRO A 36 11.92 -3.18 -10.90
C PRO A 36 13.42 -3.36 -10.60
N ASN A 37 14.11 -2.32 -10.14
CA ASN A 37 15.57 -2.38 -9.90
C ASN A 37 15.93 -2.90 -8.51
N CYS A 38 15.17 -2.51 -7.48
CA CYS A 38 15.47 -2.88 -6.08
C CYS A 38 14.31 -3.56 -5.36
N GLY A 39 13.15 -3.72 -6.01
CA GLY A 39 11.99 -4.36 -5.42
C GLY A 39 11.22 -3.53 -4.39
N PHE A 40 11.59 -2.26 -4.14
CA PHE A 40 10.88 -1.38 -3.21
C PHE A 40 9.41 -1.19 -3.62
N THR A 41 8.48 -1.34 -2.68
CA THR A 41 7.04 -1.19 -2.92
C THR A 41 6.46 -0.03 -2.11
N GLY A 42 5.66 0.84 -2.73
CA GLY A 42 5.02 1.97 -2.06
C GLY A 42 4.01 2.71 -2.95
N ASP A 43 3.26 3.67 -2.42
CA ASP A 43 2.23 4.40 -3.18
C ASP A 43 2.81 5.12 -4.42
N SER A 44 1.99 5.37 -5.44
CA SER A 44 2.40 6.14 -6.63
C SER A 44 3.01 7.51 -6.31
N HIS A 45 2.62 8.12 -5.17
CA HIS A 45 3.20 9.39 -4.71
C HIS A 45 4.66 9.25 -4.26
N ALA A 46 5.05 8.10 -3.70
CA ALA A 46 6.43 7.84 -3.27
C ALA A 46 7.40 7.73 -4.45
N PHE A 47 6.89 7.51 -5.66
CA PHE A 47 7.67 7.39 -6.90
C PHE A 47 7.60 8.65 -7.79
N LYS A 48 7.03 9.77 -7.30
CA LYS A 48 6.94 11.03 -8.06
C LYS A 48 8.31 11.47 -8.61
N ASP A 49 9.35 11.33 -7.79
CA ASP A 49 10.72 11.74 -8.11
C ASP A 49 11.65 10.52 -8.34
N GLY A 50 11.11 9.39 -8.77
CA GLY A 50 11.84 8.13 -8.91
C GLY A 50 11.84 7.28 -7.62
N CYS A 51 12.54 6.15 -7.65
CA CYS A 51 12.56 5.23 -6.52
C CYS A 51 13.35 5.82 -5.34
N PRO A 52 12.76 5.99 -4.14
CA PRO A 52 13.45 6.58 -2.98
C PRO A 52 14.56 5.70 -2.42
N THR A 53 14.60 4.41 -2.79
CA THR A 53 15.60 3.46 -2.30
C THR A 53 16.83 3.37 -3.20
N CYS A 54 16.65 3.37 -4.53
CA CYS A 54 17.74 3.13 -5.47
C CYS A 54 17.89 4.18 -6.57
N GLY A 55 17.05 5.22 -6.59
CA GLY A 55 17.10 6.29 -7.60
C GLY A 55 16.61 5.86 -8.99
N TYR A 56 16.02 4.68 -9.14
CA TYR A 56 15.48 4.22 -10.43
C TYR A 56 14.44 5.22 -10.99
N ALA A 57 14.52 5.47 -12.30
CA ALA A 57 13.73 6.44 -13.09
C ALA A 57 14.07 7.93 -12.97
N PHE A 58 14.85 8.35 -11.97
CA PHE A 58 15.45 9.69 -11.88
C PHE A 58 16.79 9.58 -11.14
N PRO A 59 17.90 9.30 -11.85
CA PRO A 59 19.22 9.46 -11.24
C PRO A 59 19.34 10.93 -10.80
N LYS A 60 19.62 11.16 -9.52
CA LYS A 60 19.98 12.50 -9.06
C LYS A 60 21.37 12.78 -9.60
N ASP A 61 21.42 13.54 -10.67
CA ASP A 61 22.65 14.00 -11.28
C ASP A 61 23.31 15.01 -10.33
N GLY A 62 24.22 14.51 -9.48
CA GLY A 62 25.20 15.31 -8.75
C GLY A 62 24.82 15.70 -7.31
N GLU A 63 25.04 14.80 -6.36
CA GLU A 63 25.83 15.17 -5.16
C GLU A 63 26.32 13.92 -4.43
N ASN A 64 27.59 13.98 -4.03
CA ASN A 64 28.27 12.98 -3.24
C ASN A 64 27.54 12.69 -1.92
N GLY A 65 27.59 11.42 -1.53
CA GLY A 65 27.22 10.84 -0.25
C GLY A 65 26.64 11.74 0.84
N SER A 66 25.39 11.46 1.21
CA SER A 66 25.01 11.23 2.62
C SER A 66 23.61 10.65 2.67
N ALA A 67 23.51 9.44 3.22
CA ALA A 67 22.25 8.94 3.73
C ALA A 67 21.60 9.99 4.64
N PRO A 68 20.30 10.29 4.50
CA PRO A 68 19.54 10.77 5.64
C PRO A 68 19.23 9.54 6.51
N GLN A 69 20.25 9.03 7.20
CA GLN A 69 20.01 8.28 8.41
C GLN A 69 19.56 9.32 9.45
N LYS A 70 18.24 9.43 9.66
CA LYS A 70 17.60 9.80 10.94
C LYS A 70 16.09 9.91 10.77
N ASN A 71 15.40 8.79 10.84
CA ASN A 71 14.74 8.42 12.08
C ASN A 71 14.18 7.00 11.94
N LYS A 72 14.61 6.10 12.83
CA LYS A 72 13.93 4.83 13.05
C LYS A 72 12.56 5.10 13.70
N LYS A 73 11.61 5.70 12.99
CA LYS A 73 10.21 5.43 13.29
C LYS A 73 9.92 4.09 12.62
N LYS A 74 9.88 3.03 13.43
CA LYS A 74 9.36 1.72 13.06
C LYS A 74 8.03 1.95 12.33
N ARG A 75 8.04 2.00 11.00
CA ARG A 75 6.80 1.93 10.21
C ARG A 75 6.46 0.45 10.23
N LYS A 76 5.50 0.10 11.09
CA LYS A 76 4.91 -1.23 11.10
C LYS A 76 4.51 -1.55 9.66
N PRO A 77 4.89 -2.72 9.11
CA PRO A 77 4.31 -3.16 7.85
C PRO A 77 2.79 -3.16 8.02
N ASN A 78 2.07 -2.60 7.04
CA ASN A 78 0.62 -2.74 6.92
C ASN A 78 0.33 -4.22 6.61
N GLU A 79 0.37 -5.01 7.67
CA GLU A 79 -0.15 -6.35 7.75
C GLU A 79 -1.63 -6.18 7.98
N THR A 80 -2.42 -6.23 6.89
CA THR A 80 -3.88 -6.36 6.85
C THR A 80 -4.51 -6.24 8.23
N ASP A 81 -4.72 -5.00 8.69
CA ASP A 81 -5.12 -4.75 10.08
C ASP A 81 -6.45 -5.48 10.31
N PRO A 82 -6.48 -6.58 11.11
CA PRO A 82 -7.73 -7.11 11.58
C PRO A 82 -8.47 -5.97 12.27
N LEU A 83 -9.78 -5.87 12.05
CA LEU A 83 -10.57 -4.76 12.57
C LEU A 83 -10.24 -4.57 14.06
N PRO A 84 -10.08 -3.32 14.51
CA PRO A 84 -9.70 -3.03 15.88
C PRO A 84 -10.46 -3.91 16.90
N TRP A 85 -9.77 -4.42 17.93
CA TRP A 85 -10.34 -5.40 18.87
C TRP A 85 -11.72 -5.00 19.44
N TRP A 86 -11.96 -3.70 19.65
CA TRP A 86 -13.25 -3.20 20.12
C TRP A 86 -14.43 -3.53 19.18
N ILE A 87 -14.21 -3.66 17.87
CA ILE A 87 -15.25 -4.11 16.92
C ILE A 87 -15.75 -5.51 17.27
N TYR A 88 -14.87 -6.43 17.68
CA TYR A 88 -15.30 -7.78 18.07
C TYR A 88 -16.15 -7.74 19.36
N VAL A 89 -15.82 -6.88 20.32
CA VAL A 89 -16.61 -6.71 21.56
C VAL A 89 -17.99 -6.13 21.26
N VAL A 90 -18.06 -5.10 20.40
CA VAL A 90 -19.33 -4.51 19.96
C VAL A 90 -20.17 -5.53 19.20
N SER A 91 -19.56 -6.28 18.29
CA SER A 91 -20.25 -7.31 17.50
C SER A 91 -20.80 -8.43 18.38
N LEU A 92 -20.02 -8.89 19.37
CA LEU A 92 -20.45 -9.93 20.30
C LEU A 92 -21.59 -9.45 21.22
N GLY A 93 -21.52 -8.20 21.70
CA GLY A 93 -22.57 -7.60 22.53
C GLY A 93 -23.89 -7.43 21.76
N LEU A 94 -23.82 -6.95 20.51
CA LEU A 94 -24.98 -6.83 19.63
C LEU A 94 -25.63 -8.20 19.39
N LEU A 95 -24.80 -9.22 19.10
CA LEU A 95 -25.27 -10.57 18.85
C LEU A 95 -25.94 -11.18 20.09
N ALA A 96 -25.36 -11.01 21.27
CA ALA A 96 -25.94 -11.48 22.53
C ALA A 96 -27.30 -10.82 22.83
N LEU A 97 -27.43 -9.52 22.55
CA LEU A 97 -28.68 -8.79 22.74
C LEU A 97 -29.79 -9.30 21.80
N VAL A 98 -29.45 -9.55 20.52
CA VAL A 98 -30.41 -10.11 19.55
C VAL A 98 -30.86 -11.51 19.99
N VAL A 99 -29.94 -12.36 20.43
CA VAL A 99 -30.26 -13.71 20.93
C VAL A 99 -31.18 -13.65 22.16
N ALA A 100 -30.90 -12.74 23.11
CA ALA A 100 -31.75 -12.56 24.29
C ALA A 100 -33.17 -12.14 23.93
N LEU A 101 -33.34 -11.20 23.00
CA LEU A 101 -34.66 -10.77 22.53
C LEU A 101 -35.45 -11.89 21.86
N ILE A 102 -34.78 -12.75 21.08
CA ILE A 102 -35.41 -13.91 20.45
C ILE A 102 -35.91 -14.90 21.51
N ILE A 103 -35.11 -15.15 22.55
CA ILE A 103 -35.49 -16.06 23.65
C ILE A 103 -36.62 -15.48 24.51
N MET A 104 -36.67 -14.16 24.68
CA MET A 104 -37.71 -13.50 25.48
C MET A 104 -39.04 -13.35 24.76
N ASN A 105 -39.03 -13.34 23.42
CA ASN A 105 -40.21 -13.16 22.59
C ASN A 105 -40.72 -14.45 21.92
N GLY A 106 -40.01 -15.57 22.07
CA GLY A 106 -40.40 -16.89 21.58
C GLY A 106 -40.88 -17.77 22.73
#